data_AF-A0A3C1N645-F1
#
_entry.id   AF-A0A3C1N645-F1
#
_cell.length_a   1.000
_cell.length_b   1.000
_cell.length_c   1.000
_cell.angle_alpha   90.00
_cell.angle_beta   90.00
_cell.angle_gamma   90.00
#
_symmetry.space_group_name_H-M   'P 1'
#
loop_
_entity.id
_entity.type
_entity.pdbx_description
1 polymer ?
#
loop_
_entity_poly.entity_id
_entity_poly.type
_entity_poly.pdbx_seq_one_letter_code
_entity_poly.pdbx_strand_id
1 'polypeptide(L)' 'MDFGIAMATAADSWKIVERAEALGFSHAWFYDTQMLSADCFVAMGAAAVKTSR' A
#
# COMPACT_ATOMS: atom_id res chain seq x y z
N MET A 1 -8.58 9.95 -15.58
CA MET A 1 -7.22 10.28 -15.11
C MET A 1 -7.02 9.48 -13.84
N ASP A 2 -5.97 8.67 -13.78
CA ASP A 2 -5.80 7.70 -12.70
C ASP A 2 -4.80 8.24 -11.69
N PHE A 3 -5.26 8.37 -10.45
CA PHE A 3 -4.44 8.85 -9.34
C PHE A 3 -4.06 7.67 -8.44
N GLY A 4 -2.78 7.58 -8.09
CA GLY A 4 -2.25 6.60 -7.15
C GLY A 4 -1.62 7.25 -5.93
N ILE A 5 -1.30 6.44 -4.94
CA ILE A 5 -0.54 6.86 -3.76
C ILE A 5 0.84 6.20 -3.76
N ALA A 6 1.81 6.83 -3.10
CA ALA A 6 3.11 6.25 -2.79
C ALA A 6 3.42 6.50 -1.31
N MET A 7 3.97 5.51 -0.64
CA MET A 7 4.16 5.58 0.81
C MET A 7 5.38 4.79 1.29
N ALA A 8 5.98 5.25 2.39
CA ALA A 8 6.95 4.45 3.12
C ALA A 8 6.26 3.19 3.65
N THR A 9 6.93 2.05 3.51
CA THR A 9 6.32 0.76 3.85
C THR A 9 6.42 0.49 5.35
N ALA A 10 5.27 0.35 5.98
CA ALA A 10 5.10 -0.08 7.36
C ALA A 10 4.28 -1.37 7.40
N ALA A 11 4.35 -2.11 8.51
CA ALA A 11 3.62 -3.36 8.68
C ALA A 11 2.08 -3.19 8.55
N ASP A 12 1.55 -1.99 8.79
CA ASP A 12 0.14 -1.67 8.67
C ASP A 12 -0.21 -0.72 7.52
N SER A 13 0.68 -0.57 6.52
CA SER A 13 0.42 0.21 5.30
C SER A 13 -0.86 -0.21 4.57
N TRP A 14 -1.31 -1.45 4.76
CA TRP A 14 -2.60 -1.94 4.24
C TRP A 14 -3.79 -1.06 4.63
N LYS A 15 -3.77 -0.40 5.80
CA LYS A 15 -4.86 0.52 6.21
C LYS A 15 -4.95 1.74 5.31
N ILE A 16 -3.80 2.27 4.89
CA ILE A 16 -3.75 3.43 3.99
C ILE A 16 -4.17 3.01 2.59
N VAL A 17 -3.76 1.81 2.14
CA VAL A 17 -4.21 1.26 0.85
C VAL A 17 -5.73 1.01 0.84
N GLU A 18 -6.28 0.38 1.88
CA GLU A 18 -7.72 0.17 2.05
C GLU A 18 -8.49 1.51 2.00
N ARG A 19 -7.96 2.54 2.68
CA ARG A 19 -8.55 3.88 2.63
C ARG A 19 -8.45 4.52 1.25
N ALA A 20 -7.33 4.33 0.55
CA ALA A 20 -7.12 4.86 -0.79
C ALA A 20 -8.05 4.18 -1.81
N GLU A 21 -8.24 2.86 -1.73
CA GLU A 21 -9.23 2.14 -2.55
C GLU A 21 -10.64 2.71 -2.32
N ALA A 22 -11.05 2.89 -1.05
CA ALA A 22 -12.35 3.44 -0.71
C ALA A 22 -12.58 4.88 -1.24
N LEU A 23 -11.49 5.61 -1.52
CA LEU A 23 -11.52 6.96 -2.09
C LEU A 23 -11.37 6.97 -3.63
N GLY A 24 -11.23 5.81 -4.27
CA GLY A 24 -11.15 5.66 -5.72
C GLY A 24 -9.75 5.86 -6.30
N PHE A 25 -8.70 5.76 -5.51
CA PHE A 25 -7.34 5.68 -6.04
C PHE A 25 -7.13 4.36 -6.78
N SER A 26 -6.36 4.40 -7.86
CA SER A 26 -6.22 3.25 -8.76
C SER A 26 -5.15 2.26 -8.30
N HIS A 27 -4.08 2.72 -7.67
CA HIS A 27 -2.92 1.90 -7.30
C HIS A 27 -2.18 2.47 -6.08
N ALA A 28 -1.40 1.63 -5.40
CA ALA A 28 -0.51 2.01 -4.30
C ALA A 28 0.92 1.52 -4.53
N TRP A 29 1.89 2.41 -4.36
CA TRP A 29 3.32 2.13 -4.43
C TRP A 29 3.93 2.05 -3.03
N PHE A 30 4.67 0.98 -2.79
CA PHE A 30 5.37 0.69 -1.55
C PHE A 30 6.86 0.97 -1.74
N TYR A 31 7.42 1.91 -0.97
CA TYR A 31 8.86 2.12 -1.00
C TYR A 31 9.58 0.95 -0.33
N ASP A 32 10.65 0.47 -0.98
CA ASP A 32 11.53 -0.55 -0.44
C ASP A 32 12.92 0.04 -0.25
N THR A 33 13.18 0.47 0.98
CA THR A 33 14.46 1.03 1.39
C THR A 33 15.03 0.22 2.54
N GLN A 34 16.30 -0.15 2.39
CA GLN A 34 17.03 -0.89 3.42
C GLN A 34 16.98 -0.17 4.77
N MET A 35 16.75 -0.94 5.83
CA MET A 35 16.70 -0.50 7.24
C MET A 35 15.59 0.48 7.64
N LEU A 36 14.82 1.04 6.71
CA LEU A 36 13.73 1.99 7.01
C LEU A 36 12.35 1.41 6.75
N SER A 37 12.22 0.59 5.71
CA SER A 37 10.95 0.01 5.29
C SER A 37 10.74 -1.37 5.90
N ALA A 38 9.50 -1.69 6.25
CA ALA A 38 9.10 -3.09 6.44
C ALA A 38 9.18 -3.84 5.10
N ASP A 39 9.16 -5.18 5.15
CA ASP A 39 9.19 -6.01 3.94
C ASP A 39 8.02 -5.65 3.00
N CYS A 40 8.37 -5.21 1.80
CA CYS A 40 7.40 -4.67 0.85
C CYS A 40 6.43 -5.73 0.34
N PHE A 41 6.86 -6.97 0.17
CA PHE A 41 6.00 -8.06 -0.31
C PHE A 41 5.03 -8.53 0.77
N VAL A 42 5.47 -8.58 2.02
CA VAL A 42 4.57 -8.88 3.16
C VAL A 42 3.50 -7.79 3.29
N ALA A 43 3.88 -6.52 3.21
CA ALA A 43 2.93 -5.40 3.29
C ALA A 43 1.96 -5.38 2.09
N MET A 44 2.44 -5.65 0.87
CA MET A 44 1.59 -5.79 -0.32
C MET A 44 0.62 -6.97 -0.20
N GLY A 45 1.07 -8.12 0.32
CA GLY A 45 0.21 -9.26 0.59
C GLY A 45 -0.89 -8.93 1.61
N ALA A 46 -0.55 -8.21 2.68
CA ALA A 46 -1.52 -7.72 3.66
C ALA A 46 -2.53 -6.74 3.06
N ALA A 47 -2.10 -5.86 2.14
CA ALA A 47 -2.99 -4.97 1.42
C ALA A 47 -3.95 -5.76 0.49
N ALA A 48 -3.42 -6.70 -0.28
CA ALA A 48 -4.20 -7.50 -1.23
C ALA A 48 -5.33 -8.32 -0.57
N VAL A 49 -5.15 -8.77 0.68
CA VAL A 49 -6.22 -9.49 1.42
C VAL A 49 -7.25 -8.55 2.07
N LYS A 50 -7.00 -7.23 2.07
CA LYS A 50 -7.86 -6.19 2.66
C LYS A 50 -8.58 -5.35 1.60
N THR A 51 -8.10 -5.38 0.36
CA THR A 51 -8.68 -4.68 -0.78
C THR A 51 -9.38 -5.64 -1.73
N SER A 52 -10.11 -5.10 -2.71
CA SER A 52 -11.01 -5.88 -3.58
C SER A 52 -10.89 -5.58 -5.08
N ARG A 53 -10.17 -4.52 -5.45
CA ARG A 53 -9.98 -4.09 -6.84
C ARG A 53 -8.53 -4.12 -7.27
#